data_AF-A0A3B1EA25-F1
#
_entry.id   AF-A0A3B1EA25-F1
#
_cell.length_a   1.000
_cell.length_b   1.000
_cell.length_c   1.000
_cell.angle_alpha   90.00
_cell.angle_beta   90.00
_cell.angle_gamma   90.00
#
_symmetry.space_group_name_H-M   'P 1'
#
loop_
_entity.id
_entity.type
_entity.pdbx_description
1 polymer ?
#
loop_
_entity_poly.entity_id
_entity_poly.type
_entity_poly.pdbx_seq_one_letter_code
_entity_poly.pdbx_strand_id
1 'polypeptide(L)'
;MRYNKPASYWYNKMLEEISQEELNKADDTYISLESEHRKSPLLESATFIIASAHMHTEEYTMANYYFDQYIKKFVSKDNIDYVRYLKIKSKFLAFAYQFREQELLYATIKETQEFIDNYPNSKYLYLVNTIQSRLYMGKAFFDNEISALYDRIDKPKASKLYKNKAKQSWANTKDIQKVNTPWYRAVFE
;
A
#
# COMPACT_ATOMS: atom_id res chain seq x y z
N MET A 1 -35.70 -4.42 5.92
CA MET A 1 -34.90 -3.24 5.54
C MET A 1 -35.41 -2.04 6.33
N ARG A 2 -34.58 -1.42 7.18
CA ARG A 2 -34.93 -0.21 7.94
C ARG A 2 -34.19 0.97 7.33
N TYR A 3 -34.77 1.59 6.30
CA TYR A 3 -34.26 2.84 5.73
C TYR A 3 -34.50 4.02 6.70
N ASN A 4 -33.67 5.07 6.61
CA ASN A 4 -33.79 6.35 7.35
C ASN A 4 -33.32 6.34 8.82
N LYS A 5 -32.12 5.81 9.09
CA LYS A 5 -31.46 5.95 10.40
C LYS A 5 -30.55 7.19 10.42
N PRO A 6 -30.35 7.85 11.58
CA PRO A 6 -29.42 9.00 11.65
C PRO A 6 -27.98 8.55 11.38
N ALA A 7 -27.13 9.45 10.89
CA ALA A 7 -25.72 9.17 10.63
C ALA A 7 -24.99 8.55 11.85
N SER A 8 -25.33 8.99 13.06
CA SER A 8 -24.76 8.45 14.31
C SER A 8 -25.09 6.98 14.55
N TYR A 9 -26.25 6.51 14.10
CA TYR A 9 -26.62 5.10 14.20
C TYR A 9 -25.70 4.26 13.31
N TRP A 10 -25.55 4.64 12.04
CA TRP A 10 -24.69 3.90 11.10
C TRP A 10 -23.23 3.93 11.55
N TYR A 11 -22.76 5.07 12.04
CA TYR A 11 -21.42 5.22 12.61
C TYR A 11 -21.19 4.29 13.80
N ASN A 12 -22.07 4.30 14.80
CA ASN A 12 -21.92 3.45 15.98
C ASN A 12 -22.02 1.95 15.64
N LYS A 13 -22.91 1.59 14.71
CA LYS A 13 -23.03 0.21 14.22
C LYS A 13 -21.75 -0.27 13.52
N MET A 14 -21.13 0.58 12.70
CA MET A 14 -19.85 0.28 12.06
C MET A 14 -18.76 0.02 13.12
N LEU A 15 -18.70 0.83 14.18
CA LEU A 15 -17.74 0.64 15.27
C LEU A 15 -17.98 -0.68 16.03
N GLU A 16 -19.23 -1.03 16.29
CA GLU A 16 -19.60 -2.30 16.90
C GLU A 16 -19.14 -3.48 16.03
N GLU A 17 -19.41 -3.44 14.73
CA GLU A 17 -19.00 -4.48 13.78
C GLU A 17 -17.47 -4.60 13.68
N ILE A 18 -16.74 -3.49 13.65
CA ILE A 18 -15.26 -3.48 13.71
C ILE A 18 -14.77 -4.12 15.01
N SER A 19 -15.39 -3.82 16.16
CA SER A 19 -15.01 -4.38 17.45
C SER A 19 -15.25 -5.88 17.57
N GLN A 20 -16.13 -6.42 16.71
CA GLN A 20 -16.42 -7.84 16.59
C GLN A 20 -15.61 -8.51 15.47
N GLU A 21 -14.66 -7.81 14.85
CA GLU A 21 -13.86 -8.27 13.70
C GLU A 21 -14.68 -8.59 12.44
N GLU A 22 -15.89 -8.04 12.34
CA GLU A 22 -16.84 -8.28 11.26
C GLU A 22 -16.68 -7.24 10.13
N LEU A 23 -15.49 -7.16 9.54
CA LEU A 23 -15.14 -6.07 8.60
C LEU A 23 -16.02 -6.00 7.35
N ASN A 24 -16.45 -7.14 6.80
CA ASN A 24 -17.37 -7.14 5.66
C ASN A 24 -18.70 -6.46 6.02
N LYS A 25 -19.22 -6.67 7.24
CA LYS A 25 -20.44 -5.99 7.71
C LYS A 25 -20.19 -4.51 7.97
N ALA A 26 -19.02 -4.18 8.53
CA ALA A 26 -18.63 -2.79 8.75
C ALA A 26 -18.50 -2.02 7.43
N ASP A 27 -18.01 -2.64 6.36
CA ASP A 27 -17.97 -2.08 5.00
C ASP A 27 -19.38 -1.79 4.46
N ASP A 28 -20.30 -2.74 4.56
CA ASP A 28 -21.70 -2.56 4.15
C ASP A 28 -22.38 -1.41 4.95
N THR A 29 -22.11 -1.35 6.25
CA THR A 29 -22.60 -0.29 7.14
C THR A 29 -21.98 1.07 6.80
N TYR A 30 -20.68 1.12 6.47
CA TYR A 30 -20.00 2.33 6.01
C TYR A 30 -20.59 2.83 4.68
N ILE A 31 -20.85 1.93 3.72
CA ILE A 31 -21.51 2.29 2.45
C ILE A 31 -22.91 2.86 2.69
N SER A 32 -23.65 2.31 3.66
CA SER A 32 -24.94 2.83 4.08
C SER A 32 -24.82 4.24 4.68
N LEU A 33 -23.84 4.46 5.56
CA LEU A 33 -23.54 5.79 6.12
C LEU A 33 -23.20 6.80 5.01
N GLU A 34 -22.31 6.41 4.08
CA GLU A 34 -21.86 7.28 2.99
C GLU A 34 -22.99 7.65 2.04
N SER A 35 -23.78 6.68 1.61
CA SER A 35 -24.84 6.88 0.61
C SER A 35 -26.03 7.68 1.14
N GLU A 36 -26.48 7.39 2.37
CA GLU A 36 -27.62 8.06 3.02
C GLU A 36 -27.23 9.44 3.58
N HIS A 37 -25.99 9.61 4.04
CA HIS A 37 -25.56 10.82 4.77
C HIS A 37 -24.28 11.44 4.19
N ARG A 38 -24.24 11.67 2.87
CA ARG A 38 -23.08 12.18 2.11
C ARG A 38 -22.40 13.45 2.64
N LYS A 39 -23.12 14.28 3.41
CA LYS A 39 -22.61 15.53 4.01
C LYS A 39 -22.36 15.42 5.51
N SER A 40 -22.46 14.22 6.08
CA SER A 40 -22.29 14.02 7.51
C SER A 40 -20.85 14.34 7.93
N PRO A 41 -20.64 15.11 9.01
CA PRO A 41 -19.32 15.35 9.57
C PRO A 41 -18.66 14.06 10.11
N LEU A 42 -19.43 12.99 10.31
CA LEU A 42 -18.90 11.70 10.77
C LEU A 42 -18.13 10.95 9.69
N LEU A 43 -18.37 11.23 8.41
CA LEU A 43 -17.81 10.45 7.30
C LEU A 43 -16.30 10.43 7.31
N GLU A 44 -15.67 11.56 7.60
CA GLU A 44 -14.22 11.62 7.65
C GLU A 44 -13.63 10.67 8.68
N SER A 45 -14.13 10.74 9.92
CA SER A 45 -13.69 9.84 10.98
C SER A 45 -14.04 8.39 10.66
N ALA A 46 -15.20 8.14 10.04
CA ALA A 46 -15.63 6.81 9.65
C ALA A 46 -14.69 6.21 8.59
N THR A 47 -14.37 6.97 7.53
CA THR A 47 -13.44 6.54 6.47
C THR A 47 -12.05 6.27 7.04
N PHE A 48 -11.56 7.09 7.97
CA PHE A 48 -10.26 6.85 8.59
C PHE A 48 -10.26 5.59 9.47
N ILE A 49 -11.33 5.37 10.24
CA ILE A 49 -11.46 4.21 11.13
C ILE A 49 -11.56 2.91 10.33
N ILE A 50 -12.41 2.86 9.29
CA ILE A 50 -12.53 1.65 8.45
C ILE A 50 -11.23 1.35 7.70
N ALA A 51 -10.52 2.37 7.19
CA ALA A 51 -9.19 2.19 6.60
C ALA A 51 -8.18 1.63 7.61
N SER A 52 -8.21 2.12 8.84
CA SER A 52 -7.30 1.68 9.91
C SER A 52 -7.64 0.28 10.40
N ALA A 53 -8.92 -0.10 10.42
CA ALA A 53 -9.37 -1.45 10.76
C ALA A 53 -8.86 -2.47 9.75
N HIS A 54 -9.05 -2.21 8.45
CA HIS A 54 -8.47 -3.00 7.36
C HIS A 54 -6.94 -3.07 7.43
N MET A 55 -6.29 -1.96 7.80
CA MET A 55 -4.83 -1.95 8.00
C MET A 55 -4.39 -2.85 9.16
N HIS A 56 -5.18 -2.90 10.23
CA HIS A 56 -4.90 -3.70 11.43
C HIS A 56 -5.07 -5.20 11.18
N THR A 57 -6.03 -5.58 10.34
CA THR A 57 -6.29 -6.97 9.93
C THR A 57 -5.47 -7.42 8.72
N GLU A 58 -4.47 -6.62 8.31
CA GLU A 58 -3.60 -6.89 7.16
C GLU A 58 -4.32 -6.93 5.80
N GLU A 59 -5.55 -6.43 5.71
CA GLU A 59 -6.30 -6.22 4.46
C GLU A 59 -5.81 -4.96 3.74
N TYR A 60 -4.51 -4.94 3.41
CA TYR A 60 -3.80 -3.75 2.96
C TYR A 60 -4.35 -3.12 1.68
N THR A 61 -4.91 -3.93 0.78
CA THR A 61 -5.58 -3.44 -0.44
C THR A 61 -6.82 -2.62 -0.09
N MET A 62 -7.65 -3.10 0.84
CA MET A 62 -8.84 -2.39 1.31
C MET A 62 -8.47 -1.15 2.13
N ALA A 63 -7.45 -1.26 2.99
CA ALA A 63 -6.90 -0.11 3.69
C ALA A 63 -6.43 0.98 2.70
N ASN A 64 -5.72 0.59 1.64
CA ASN A 64 -5.27 1.51 0.61
C ASN A 64 -6.44 2.20 -0.10
N TYR A 65 -7.46 1.42 -0.47
CA TYR A 65 -8.68 1.94 -1.08
C TYR A 65 -9.32 3.03 -0.21
N TYR A 66 -9.55 2.76 1.07
CA TYR A 66 -10.19 3.74 1.96
C TYR A 66 -9.31 4.96 2.27
N PHE A 67 -7.98 4.80 2.41
CA PHE A 67 -7.09 5.95 2.52
C PHE A 67 -7.11 6.82 1.26
N ASP A 68 -7.22 6.23 0.06
CA ASP A 68 -7.37 6.97 -1.18
C ASP A 68 -8.71 7.73 -1.24
N GLN A 69 -9.80 7.10 -0.79
CA GLN A 69 -11.10 7.78 -0.64
C GLN A 69 -11.03 8.95 0.36
N TYR A 70 -10.35 8.75 1.49
CA TYR A 70 -10.13 9.81 2.47
C TYR A 70 -9.41 11.00 1.83
N ILE A 71 -8.29 10.75 1.16
CA ILE A 71 -7.50 11.79 0.50
C ILE A 71 -8.33 12.52 -0.55
N LYS A 72 -9.13 11.82 -1.36
CA LYS A 72 -9.98 12.44 -2.40
C LYS A 72 -11.07 13.34 -1.81
N LYS A 73 -11.63 12.99 -0.66
CA LYS A 73 -12.78 13.67 -0.06
C LYS A 73 -12.41 14.76 0.95
N PHE A 74 -11.30 14.61 1.67
CA PHE A 74 -10.99 15.40 2.87
C PHE A 74 -9.64 16.14 2.78
N VAL A 75 -9.24 16.58 1.57
CA VAL A 75 -7.93 17.17 1.21
C VAL A 75 -7.47 18.34 2.12
N SER A 76 -8.38 19.10 2.73
CA SER A 76 -8.08 20.40 3.35
C SER A 76 -7.64 20.34 4.82
N LYS A 77 -6.91 19.30 5.24
CA LYS A 77 -6.60 19.06 6.66
C LYS A 77 -5.11 18.92 6.96
N ASP A 78 -4.73 19.37 8.15
CA ASP A 78 -3.36 19.39 8.69
C ASP A 78 -2.70 17.99 8.74
N ASN A 79 -3.48 16.91 8.62
CA ASN A 79 -3.02 15.52 8.71
C ASN A 79 -2.94 14.80 7.34
N ILE A 80 -3.08 15.51 6.22
CA ILE A 80 -3.13 14.85 4.90
C ILE A 80 -1.83 14.10 4.56
N ASP A 81 -0.69 14.57 5.06
CA ASP A 81 0.60 13.91 4.91
C ASP A 81 0.62 12.56 5.67
N TYR A 82 0.05 12.50 6.88
CA TYR A 82 -0.09 11.25 7.61
C TYR A 82 -0.89 10.21 6.82
N VAL A 83 -2.03 10.61 6.25
CA VAL A 83 -2.90 9.68 5.51
C VAL A 83 -2.23 9.23 4.21
N ARG A 84 -1.49 10.11 3.53
CA ARG A 84 -0.67 9.72 2.36
C ARG A 84 0.44 8.75 2.74
N TYR A 85 1.11 8.96 3.87
CA TYR A 85 2.06 8.00 4.41
C TYR A 85 1.39 6.64 4.66
N LEU A 86 0.21 6.60 5.29
CA LEU A 86 -0.51 5.36 5.55
C LEU A 86 -0.91 4.64 4.25
N LYS A 87 -1.34 5.40 3.22
CA LYS A 87 -1.60 4.87 1.87
C LYS A 87 -0.34 4.22 1.26
N ILE A 88 0.80 4.89 1.31
CA ILE A 88 2.08 4.34 0.84
C ILE A 88 2.45 3.08 1.63
N LYS A 89 2.29 3.12 2.96
CA LYS A 89 2.58 2.00 3.86
C LYS A 89 1.71 0.79 3.54
N SER A 90 0.42 0.96 3.29
CA SER A 90 -0.46 -0.17 2.96
C SER A 90 -0.07 -0.83 1.64
N LYS A 91 0.26 -0.05 0.59
CA LYS A 91 0.83 -0.63 -0.66
C LYS A 91 2.13 -1.38 -0.44
N PHE A 92 3.04 -0.80 0.35
CA PHE A 92 4.32 -1.46 0.68
C PHE A 92 4.11 -2.79 1.41
N LEU A 93 3.14 -2.86 2.33
CA LEU A 93 2.85 -4.10 3.04
C LEU A 93 2.11 -5.12 2.17
N ALA A 94 1.22 -4.68 1.28
CA ALA A 94 0.59 -5.56 0.28
C ALA A 94 1.62 -6.29 -0.59
N PHE A 95 2.73 -5.61 -0.93
CA PHE A 95 3.84 -6.19 -1.70
C PHE A 95 4.55 -7.35 -0.98
N ALA A 96 4.70 -7.31 0.34
CA ALA A 96 5.45 -8.32 1.10
C ALA A 96 4.88 -9.75 0.93
N TYR A 97 3.62 -9.88 0.51
CA TYR A 97 2.93 -11.15 0.32
C TYR A 97 2.98 -11.67 -1.13
N GLN A 98 3.39 -10.85 -2.10
CA GLN A 98 3.23 -11.15 -3.54
C GLN A 98 4.45 -10.73 -4.37
N PHE A 99 5.46 -11.61 -4.45
CA PHE A 99 6.72 -11.41 -5.19
C PHE A 99 6.57 -11.28 -6.74
N ARG A 100 5.43 -10.88 -7.29
CA ARG A 100 5.20 -10.81 -8.75
C ARG A 100 4.64 -9.48 -9.27
N GLU A 101 4.32 -8.52 -8.41
CA GLU A 101 3.66 -7.27 -8.84
C GLU A 101 4.67 -6.13 -9.11
N GLN A 102 5.39 -6.21 -10.23
CA GLN A 102 6.31 -5.14 -10.64
C GLN A 102 5.58 -3.80 -10.83
N GLU A 103 4.37 -3.80 -11.36
CA GLU A 103 3.57 -2.58 -11.55
C GLU A 103 3.28 -1.88 -10.21
N LEU A 104 2.84 -2.63 -9.19
CA LEU A 104 2.58 -2.10 -7.85
C LEU A 104 3.87 -1.53 -7.23
N LEU A 105 5.01 -2.21 -7.39
CA LEU A 105 6.31 -1.73 -6.95
C LEU A 105 6.65 -0.37 -7.58
N TYR A 106 6.55 -0.26 -8.90
CA TYR A 106 6.82 0.99 -9.62
C TYR A 106 5.89 2.12 -9.23
N ALA A 107 4.59 1.82 -9.13
CA ALA A 107 3.60 2.79 -8.69
C ALA A 107 3.89 3.29 -7.26
N THR A 108 4.29 2.39 -6.36
CA THR A 108 4.61 2.75 -4.97
C THR A 108 5.89 3.57 -4.87
N ILE A 109 6.94 3.25 -5.66
CA ILE A 109 8.14 4.09 -5.75
C ILE A 109 7.76 5.50 -6.20
N LYS A 110 6.93 5.63 -7.23
CA LYS A 110 6.46 6.94 -7.69
C LYS A 110 5.71 7.71 -6.60
N GLU A 111 4.80 7.05 -5.88
CA GLU A 111 4.08 7.69 -4.76
C GLU A 111 5.01 8.13 -3.62
N THR A 112 6.09 7.37 -3.33
CA THR A 112 7.09 7.83 -2.35
C THR A 112 7.82 9.09 -2.81
N GLN A 113 8.17 9.18 -4.09
CA GLN A 113 8.82 10.37 -4.65
C GLN A 113 7.89 11.58 -4.59
N GLU A 114 6.64 11.41 -5.03
CA GLU A 114 5.61 12.45 -4.95
C GLU A 114 5.38 12.91 -3.49
N PHE A 115 5.46 12.01 -2.52
CA PHE A 115 5.37 12.39 -1.11
C PHE A 115 6.56 13.25 -0.67
N ILE A 116 7.78 12.82 -0.98
CA ILE A 116 9.01 13.52 -0.60
C ILE A 116 9.02 14.94 -1.20
N ASP A 117 8.62 15.07 -2.46
CA ASP A 117 8.62 16.34 -3.18
C ASP A 117 7.54 17.30 -2.66
N ASN A 118 6.34 16.79 -2.36
CA ASN A 118 5.22 17.62 -1.95
C ASN A 118 5.17 17.90 -0.43
N TYR A 119 5.82 17.06 0.38
CA TYR A 119 5.78 17.15 1.85
C TYR A 119 7.17 17.11 2.49
N PRO A 120 8.10 18.01 2.10
CA PRO A 120 9.49 17.98 2.56
C PRO A 120 9.66 18.23 4.07
N ASN A 121 8.66 18.81 4.72
CA ASN A 121 8.66 19.09 6.17
C ASN A 121 7.80 18.09 6.98
N SER A 122 7.30 17.02 6.35
CA SER A 122 6.47 16.04 7.04
C SER A 122 7.25 15.28 8.11
N LYS A 123 6.59 15.05 9.26
CA LYS A 123 7.12 14.19 10.33
C LYS A 123 7.28 12.72 9.88
N TYR A 124 6.61 12.32 8.80
CA TYR A 124 6.62 10.96 8.26
C TYR A 124 7.66 10.76 7.15
N LEU A 125 8.42 11.81 6.79
CA LEU A 125 9.39 11.76 5.69
C LEU A 125 10.43 10.64 5.86
N TYR A 126 10.93 10.43 7.08
CA TYR A 126 11.91 9.37 7.36
C TYR A 126 11.32 7.96 7.14
N LEU A 127 10.04 7.76 7.44
CA LEU A 127 9.35 6.49 7.25
C LEU A 127 9.14 6.22 5.76
N VAL A 128 8.77 7.26 5.00
CA VAL A 128 8.62 7.16 3.54
C VAL A 128 9.97 6.89 2.87
N ASN A 129 11.05 7.55 3.28
CA ASN A 129 12.40 7.28 2.79
C ASN A 129 12.86 5.84 3.10
N THR A 130 12.50 5.31 4.26
CA THR A 130 12.78 3.92 4.63
C THR A 130 12.04 2.94 3.72
N ILE A 131 10.76 3.19 3.46
CA ILE A 131 9.95 2.41 2.52
C ILE A 131 10.56 2.50 1.11
N GLN A 132 10.87 3.70 0.63
CA GLN A 132 11.46 3.94 -0.68
C GLN A 132 12.77 3.16 -0.87
N SER A 133 13.66 3.20 0.12
CA SER A 133 14.92 2.45 0.09
C SER A 133 14.69 0.95 -0.08
N ARG A 134 13.74 0.38 0.67
CA ARG A 134 13.36 -1.04 0.55
C ARG A 134 12.74 -1.36 -0.81
N LEU A 135 11.93 -0.48 -1.36
CA LEU A 135 11.36 -0.65 -2.70
C LEU A 135 12.46 -0.62 -3.78
N TYR A 136 13.45 0.27 -3.68
CA TYR A 136 14.59 0.27 -4.62
C TYR A 136 15.47 -0.98 -4.50
N MET A 137 15.69 -1.49 -3.28
CA MET A 137 16.34 -2.79 -3.08
C MET A 137 15.54 -3.91 -3.76
N GLY A 138 14.21 -3.94 -3.57
CA GLY A 138 13.32 -4.90 -4.23
C GLY A 138 13.36 -4.79 -5.76
N LYS A 139 13.38 -3.57 -6.30
CA LYS A 139 13.56 -3.33 -7.74
C LYS A 139 14.88 -3.90 -8.25
N ALA A 140 15.98 -3.62 -7.55
CA ALA A 140 17.29 -4.13 -7.92
C ALA A 140 17.37 -5.66 -7.85
N PHE A 141 16.69 -6.27 -6.88
CA PHE A 141 16.52 -7.72 -6.80
C PHE A 141 15.84 -8.27 -8.06
N PHE A 142 14.66 -7.74 -8.43
CA PHE A 142 13.94 -8.19 -9.63
C PHE A 142 14.76 -8.01 -10.91
N ASP A 143 15.44 -6.88 -11.07
CA ASP A 143 16.30 -6.64 -12.23
C ASP A 143 17.44 -7.69 -12.29
N ASN A 144 17.99 -8.12 -11.15
CA ASN A 144 18.99 -9.19 -11.12
C ASN A 144 18.41 -10.56 -11.48
N GLU A 145 17.21 -10.90 -11.01
CA GLU A 145 16.53 -12.16 -11.38
C GLU A 145 16.22 -12.20 -12.88
N ILE A 146 15.78 -11.09 -13.46
CA ILE A 146 15.58 -10.97 -14.92
C ILE A 146 16.92 -11.12 -15.65
N SER A 147 18.00 -10.52 -15.14
CA SER A 147 19.35 -10.69 -15.70
C SER A 147 19.75 -12.17 -15.72
N ALA A 148 19.56 -12.88 -14.61
CA ALA A 148 19.89 -14.30 -14.48
C ALA A 148 19.03 -15.19 -15.39
N LEU A 149 17.74 -14.85 -15.58
CA LEU A 149 16.90 -15.52 -16.56
C LEU A 149 17.47 -15.38 -17.98
N TYR A 150 17.89 -14.17 -18.37
CA TYR A 150 18.48 -13.94 -19.69
C TYR A 150 19.83 -14.64 -19.88
N ASP A 151 20.63 -14.77 -18.82
CA ASP A 151 21.87 -15.58 -18.85
C ASP A 151 21.56 -17.06 -19.14
N ARG A 152 20.53 -17.64 -18.50
CA ARG A 152 20.13 -19.04 -18.70
C ARG A 152 19.65 -19.37 -20.12
N ILE A 153 19.15 -18.39 -20.86
CA ILE A 153 18.66 -18.57 -22.24
C ILE A 153 19.61 -17.99 -23.29
N ASP A 154 20.89 -17.81 -22.94
CA ASP A 154 21.96 -17.33 -23.81
C ASP A 154 21.67 -15.98 -24.48
N LYS A 155 21.08 -15.03 -23.73
CA LYS A 155 20.81 -13.65 -24.16
C LYS A 155 21.69 -12.64 -23.41
N PRO A 156 23.02 -12.62 -23.65
CA PRO A 156 23.98 -11.86 -22.85
C PRO A 156 23.79 -10.32 -22.92
N LYS A 157 23.29 -9.78 -24.05
CA LYS A 157 22.98 -8.35 -24.16
C LYS A 157 21.84 -7.94 -23.23
N ALA A 158 20.79 -8.75 -23.16
CA ALA A 158 19.64 -8.50 -22.30
C ALA A 158 20.01 -8.66 -20.83
N SER A 159 20.76 -9.72 -20.48
CA SER A 159 21.32 -9.89 -19.14
C SER A 159 22.12 -8.66 -18.69
N LYS A 160 23.10 -8.21 -19.48
CA LYS A 160 23.92 -7.03 -19.17
C LYS A 160 23.06 -5.76 -18.95
N LEU A 161 22.01 -5.58 -19.76
CA LEU A 161 21.09 -4.45 -19.61
C LEU A 161 20.39 -4.47 -18.25
N TYR A 162 19.84 -5.61 -17.85
CA TYR A 162 19.13 -5.73 -16.56
C TYR A 162 20.08 -5.66 -15.36
N LYS A 163 21.27 -6.23 -15.47
CA LYS A 163 22.34 -6.05 -14.47
C LYS A 163 22.71 -4.59 -14.25
N ASN A 164 22.72 -3.78 -15.31
CA ASN A 164 22.96 -2.34 -15.20
C ASN A 164 21.77 -1.61 -14.55
N LYS A 165 20.53 -1.97 -14.91
CA LYS A 165 19.31 -1.43 -14.26
C LYS A 165 19.27 -1.71 -12.75
N ALA A 166 19.68 -2.91 -12.34
CA ALA A 166 19.79 -3.28 -10.93
C ALA A 166 20.75 -2.35 -10.19
N LYS A 167 21.97 -2.16 -10.72
CA LYS A 167 22.99 -1.26 -10.14
C LYS A 167 22.55 0.20 -10.08
N GLN A 168 21.81 0.67 -11.08
CA GLN A 168 21.27 2.03 -11.10
C GLN A 168 20.21 2.23 -10.00
N SER A 169 19.45 1.19 -9.68
CA SER A 169 18.40 1.24 -8.66
C SER A 169 18.98 1.10 -7.26
N TRP A 170 20.01 0.27 -7.11
CA TRP A 170 20.72 0.08 -5.86
C TRP A 170 22.18 -0.31 -6.14
N ALA A 171 23.14 0.54 -5.77
CA ALA A 171 24.54 0.32 -6.11
C ALA A 171 25.13 -0.93 -5.44
N ASN A 172 24.77 -1.16 -4.17
CA ASN A 172 25.26 -2.29 -3.37
C ASN A 172 24.34 -3.50 -3.49
N THR A 173 24.22 -4.06 -4.69
CA THR A 173 23.36 -5.23 -4.94
C THR A 173 23.80 -6.50 -4.20
N LYS A 174 25.04 -6.54 -3.68
CA LYS A 174 25.59 -7.68 -2.92
C LYS A 174 24.97 -7.83 -1.53
N ASP A 175 24.44 -6.74 -0.97
CA ASP A 175 23.87 -6.72 0.38
C ASP A 175 22.37 -7.09 0.39
N ILE A 176 21.78 -7.28 -0.80
CA ILE A 176 20.39 -7.70 -0.96
C ILE A 176 20.32 -9.19 -0.61
N GLN A 177 19.73 -9.51 0.54
CA GLN A 177 19.48 -10.90 0.92
C GLN A 177 18.58 -11.57 -0.12
N LYS A 178 18.96 -12.78 -0.52
CA LYS A 178 18.10 -13.62 -1.34
C LYS A 178 16.86 -14.01 -0.53
N VAL A 179 15.70 -13.94 -1.15
CA VAL A 179 14.45 -14.44 -0.55
C VAL A 179 14.62 -15.93 -0.28
N ASN A 180 14.37 -16.36 0.96
CA ASN A 180 14.37 -17.78 1.29
C ASN A 180 13.07 -18.41 0.75
N THR A 181 13.09 -18.89 -0.48
CA THR A 181 11.94 -19.58 -1.08
C THR A 181 11.84 -21.00 -0.53
N PRO A 182 10.74 -21.39 0.15
CA PRO A 182 10.53 -22.77 0.56
C PRO A 182 10.54 -23.72 -0.65
N TRP A 183 11.08 -24.92 -0.49
CA TRP A 183 11.31 -25.88 -1.59
C TRP A 183 10.08 -26.17 -2.47
N TYR A 184 8.87 -26.12 -1.89
CA TYR A 184 7.61 -26.36 -2.61
C TYR A 184 7.16 -25.19 -3.49
N ARG A 185 7.68 -23.97 -3.26
CA ARG A 185 7.44 -22.79 -4.12
C ARG A 185 8.49 -22.67 -5.22
N ALA A 186 9.68 -23.20 -5.01
CA ALA A 186 10.81 -23.13 -5.95
C ALA A 186 10.54 -23.83 -7.30
N VAL A 187 9.58 -24.75 -7.38
CA VAL A 187 9.19 -25.40 -8.65
C VAL A 187 8.33 -24.48 -9.53
N PHE A 188 7.75 -23.42 -8.95
CA PHE A 188 6.85 -22.46 -9.60
C PHE A 188 7.43 -21.03 -9.68
N GLU A 189 8.72 -20.87 -9.38
CA GLU A 189 9.55 -19.66 -9.52
C GLU A 189 10.67 -19.90 -10.53
#